data_AF-A0A0H4T639-F1
#
_entry.id   AF-A0A0H4T639-F1
#
_cell.length_a   1.000
_cell.length_b   1.000
_cell.length_c   1.000
_cell.angle_alpha   90.00
_cell.angle_beta   90.00
_cell.angle_gamma   90.00
#
_symmetry.space_group_name_H-M   'P 1'
#
loop_
_entity.id
_entity.type
_entity.pdbx_description
1 polymer ?
#
loop_
_entity_poly.entity_id
_entity_poly.type
_entity_poly.pdbx_seq_one_letter_code
_entity_poly.pdbx_strand_id
1 'polypeptide(L)'
;MPRLNKSLPQKTRPLNRQEEKYLEQVFENIIGVSAKANLEGEHLNTTYGLIGAEQHLKRYPGDTVVNHKPYLKEGIAPGLGAWGYFAPSKDKLTSSLEETERWYAVVQTLYLPDWSTRQPYLRNWYKYRKVLIVNTQNGQAVVAAIADSGPAAWTGKHFGGSPEVMEYLGGPRYKKGAVVLFFVDDPENKVPLGPVEYNRVDLPKIALREI
;
A
#
# COMPACT_ATOMS: atom_id res chain seq x y z
N MET A 1 -13.86 -10.91 5.77
CA MET A 1 -14.71 -10.09 4.87
C MET A 1 -15.64 -10.95 4.04
N PRO A 2 -16.93 -10.58 3.88
CA PRO A 2 -17.74 -11.12 2.78
C PRO A 2 -16.97 -10.86 1.48
N ARG A 3 -16.88 -11.87 0.62
CA ARG A 3 -15.83 -11.97 -0.41
C ARG A 3 -15.84 -10.75 -1.35
N LEU A 4 -14.86 -9.85 -1.19
CA LEU A 4 -14.56 -8.75 -2.13
C LEU A 4 -14.48 -9.23 -3.58
N ASN A 5 -14.07 -10.48 -3.79
CA ASN A 5 -13.97 -11.11 -5.10
C ASN A 5 -15.27 -11.15 -5.92
N LYS A 6 -16.45 -11.01 -5.31
CA LYS A 6 -17.73 -10.94 -6.04
C LYS A 6 -18.04 -9.53 -6.53
N SER A 7 -17.46 -8.52 -5.89
CA SER A 7 -17.63 -7.10 -6.24
C SER A 7 -16.49 -6.57 -7.11
N LEU A 8 -15.48 -7.38 -7.37
CA LEU A 8 -14.31 -7.02 -8.17
C LEU A 8 -14.30 -7.76 -9.51
N PRO A 9 -13.71 -7.18 -10.56
CA PRO A 9 -13.46 -7.88 -11.81
C PRO A 9 -12.60 -9.13 -11.61
N GLN A 10 -12.91 -10.20 -12.35
CA GLN A 10 -12.17 -11.48 -12.26
C GLN A 10 -10.67 -11.35 -12.57
N LYS A 11 -10.32 -10.42 -13.47
CA LYS A 11 -8.93 -10.08 -13.79
C LYS A 11 -8.66 -8.65 -13.33
N THR A 12 -7.46 -8.40 -12.83
CA THR A 12 -7.03 -7.06 -12.43
C THR A 12 -7.13 -6.10 -13.61
N ARG A 13 -7.87 -5.01 -13.41
CA ARG A 13 -7.97 -3.85 -14.30
C ARG A 13 -8.21 -2.59 -13.46
N PRO A 14 -7.96 -1.39 -14.00
CA PRO A 14 -8.44 -0.16 -13.39
C PRO A 14 -9.92 -0.26 -13.05
N LEU A 15 -10.26 0.14 -11.82
CA LEU A 15 -11.64 0.26 -11.39
C LEU A 15 -12.24 1.55 -11.94
N ASN A 16 -13.54 1.53 -12.22
CA ASN A 16 -14.27 2.75 -12.52
C ASN A 16 -14.64 3.47 -11.21
N ARG A 17 -15.06 4.73 -11.33
CA ARG A 17 -15.41 5.57 -10.18
C ARG A 17 -16.50 4.98 -9.27
N GLN A 18 -17.48 4.26 -9.84
CA GLN A 18 -18.56 3.65 -9.04
C GLN A 18 -18.03 2.46 -8.23
N GLU A 19 -17.20 1.61 -8.84
CA GLU A 19 -16.51 0.50 -8.17
C GLU A 19 -15.62 1.01 -7.04
N GLU A 20 -14.85 2.08 -7.28
CA GLU A 20 -14.02 2.71 -6.26
C GLU A 20 -14.86 3.26 -5.11
N LYS A 21 -15.93 4.02 -5.39
CA LYS A 21 -16.79 4.59 -4.36
C LYS A 21 -17.49 3.53 -3.52
N TYR A 22 -17.90 2.43 -4.13
CA TYR A 22 -18.43 1.29 -3.40
C TYR A 22 -17.38 0.71 -2.43
N LEU A 23 -16.14 0.54 -2.88
CA LEU A 23 -15.06 0.02 -2.03
C LEU A 23 -14.69 0.98 -0.89
N GLU A 24 -14.66 2.29 -1.13
CA GLU A 24 -14.45 3.30 -0.07
C GLU A 24 -15.46 3.10 1.08
N GLN A 25 -16.75 2.95 0.74
CA GLN A 25 -17.81 2.69 1.72
C GLN A 25 -17.63 1.34 2.43
N VAL A 26 -17.23 0.31 1.70
CA VAL A 26 -16.97 -1.03 2.27
C VAL A 26 -15.82 -0.98 3.27
N PHE A 27 -14.74 -0.28 2.96
CA PHE A 27 -13.59 -0.16 3.86
C PHE A 27 -13.94 0.63 5.12
N GLU A 28 -14.64 1.75 4.97
CA GLU A 28 -15.07 2.54 6.11
C GLU A 28 -16.01 1.74 7.03
N ASN A 29 -17.00 1.05 6.47
CA ASN A 29 -18.01 0.33 7.24
C ASN A 29 -17.53 -0.99 7.86
N ILE A 30 -16.61 -1.71 7.21
CA ILE A 30 -16.14 -3.03 7.69
C ILE A 30 -14.81 -2.92 8.44
N ILE A 31 -13.87 -2.15 7.90
CA ILE A 31 -12.53 -2.04 8.43
C ILE A 31 -12.46 -0.90 9.46
N GLY A 32 -13.33 0.12 9.36
CA GLY A 32 -13.24 1.31 10.20
C GLY A 32 -12.12 2.25 9.76
N VAL A 33 -11.60 2.09 8.54
CA VAL A 33 -10.55 2.94 7.96
C VAL A 33 -11.18 3.76 6.83
N SER A 34 -11.14 5.09 6.95
CA SER A 34 -11.52 6.00 5.88
C SER A 34 -10.49 5.88 4.75
N ALA A 35 -10.81 5.09 3.73
CA ALA A 35 -9.95 4.87 2.57
C ALA A 35 -10.56 5.51 1.33
N LYS A 36 -9.75 6.20 0.52
CA LYS A 36 -10.17 6.99 -0.64
C LYS A 36 -9.36 6.60 -1.88
N ALA A 37 -10.04 6.46 -3.02
CA ALA A 37 -9.35 6.26 -4.30
C ALA A 37 -8.68 7.56 -4.75
N ASN A 38 -9.39 8.68 -4.61
CA ASN A 38 -8.88 10.03 -4.82
C ASN A 38 -8.83 10.78 -3.49
N LEU A 39 -7.67 11.31 -3.14
CA LEU A 39 -7.44 12.08 -1.92
C LEU A 39 -6.79 13.40 -2.31
N GLU A 40 -7.37 14.53 -1.87
CA GLU A 40 -6.85 15.88 -2.14
C GLU A 40 -6.56 16.17 -3.63
N GLY A 41 -7.31 15.54 -4.54
CA GLY A 41 -7.13 15.70 -5.98
C GLY A 41 -6.18 14.68 -6.63
N GLU A 42 -5.45 13.89 -5.85
CA GLU A 42 -4.49 12.90 -6.35
C GLU A 42 -5.08 11.49 -6.37
N HIS A 43 -4.65 10.68 -7.35
CA HIS A 43 -5.13 9.32 -7.61
C HIS A 43 -3.98 8.43 -8.12
N LEU A 44 -3.98 7.15 -7.77
CA LEU A 44 -3.00 6.17 -8.24
C LEU A 44 -3.28 5.75 -9.67
N ASN A 45 -2.28 5.33 -10.46
CA ASN A 45 -2.52 4.83 -11.83
C ASN A 45 -3.57 3.70 -11.92
N THR A 46 -3.74 2.93 -10.83
CA THR A 46 -4.86 2.02 -10.61
C THR A 46 -5.06 1.82 -9.11
N THR A 47 -6.29 1.49 -8.71
CA THR A 47 -6.65 1.08 -7.34
C THR A 47 -6.88 -0.44 -7.21
N TYR A 48 -6.84 -1.18 -8.33
CA TYR A 48 -6.88 -2.65 -8.36
C TYR A 48 -5.79 -3.20 -9.28
N GLY A 49 -4.90 -3.99 -8.71
CA GLY A 49 -3.69 -4.40 -9.40
C GLY A 49 -2.96 -5.56 -8.73
N LEU A 50 -1.78 -5.84 -9.27
CA LEU A 50 -0.90 -6.89 -8.77
C LEU A 50 0.17 -6.27 -7.88
N ILE A 51 0.21 -6.68 -6.61
CA ILE A 51 1.33 -6.41 -5.70
C ILE A 51 2.39 -7.51 -5.87
N GLY A 52 3.65 -7.18 -5.66
CA GLY A 52 4.70 -8.18 -5.49
C GLY A 52 5.65 -7.84 -4.36
N ALA A 53 6.45 -8.84 -4.00
CA ALA A 53 7.45 -8.70 -2.95
C ALA A 53 8.61 -7.82 -3.41
N GLU A 54 8.98 -6.92 -2.51
CA GLU A 54 10.12 -6.02 -2.60
C GLU A 54 11.11 -6.33 -1.46
N GLN A 55 12.33 -5.82 -1.57
CA GLN A 55 13.37 -5.99 -0.56
C GLN A 55 13.34 -4.83 0.43
N HIS A 56 13.87 -5.01 1.64
CA HIS A 56 14.00 -3.92 2.60
C HIS A 56 14.68 -2.67 2.02
N LEU A 57 14.28 -1.49 2.49
CA LEU A 57 14.88 -0.22 2.10
C LEU A 57 15.87 0.23 3.15
N LYS A 58 16.98 0.85 2.74
CA LYS A 58 17.98 1.36 3.69
C LYS A 58 17.40 2.49 4.53
N ARG A 59 17.39 2.33 5.86
CA ARG A 59 16.83 3.33 6.79
C ARG A 59 17.78 4.51 6.98
N TYR A 60 19.09 4.28 6.94
CA TYR A 60 20.13 5.31 7.12
C TYR A 60 21.45 4.91 6.42
N PRO A 61 22.43 5.82 6.27
CA PRO A 61 23.74 5.48 5.72
C PRO A 61 24.48 4.41 6.53
N GLY A 62 24.89 3.33 5.87
CA GLY A 62 25.54 2.18 6.54
C GLY A 62 24.56 1.17 7.15
N ASP A 63 23.26 1.29 6.85
CA ASP A 63 22.28 0.28 7.24
C ASP A 63 22.50 -1.06 6.52
N THR A 64 22.14 -2.15 7.17
CA THR A 64 22.42 -3.51 6.73
C THR A 64 21.24 -4.43 7.04
N VAL A 65 21.05 -5.47 6.23
CA VAL A 65 19.91 -6.39 6.35
C VAL A 65 19.72 -6.96 7.76
N VAL A 66 20.78 -7.13 8.55
CA VAL A 66 20.69 -7.69 9.92
C VAL A 66 19.84 -6.82 10.87
N ASN A 67 19.64 -5.55 10.54
CA ASN A 67 18.77 -4.61 11.26
C ASN A 67 17.28 -4.72 10.86
N HIS A 68 16.96 -5.54 9.87
CA HIS A 68 15.61 -5.75 9.32
C HIS A 68 15.06 -7.15 9.65
N LYS A 69 15.24 -7.59 10.91
CA LYS A 69 14.62 -8.83 11.38
C LYS A 69 13.09 -8.68 11.40
N PRO A 70 12.33 -9.77 11.19
CA PRO A 70 12.80 -11.15 11.02
C PRO A 70 13.07 -11.59 9.56
N TYR A 71 12.68 -10.81 8.55
CA TYR A 71 12.65 -11.24 7.14
C TYR A 71 13.96 -11.03 6.38
N LEU A 72 15.08 -11.46 6.98
CA LEU A 72 16.43 -11.27 6.45
C LEU A 72 16.67 -11.86 5.05
N LYS A 73 15.92 -12.91 4.68
CA LYS A 73 16.08 -13.63 3.40
C LYS A 73 15.64 -12.81 2.20
N GLU A 74 14.77 -11.82 2.39
CA GLU A 74 14.31 -10.94 1.31
C GLU A 74 15.39 -9.91 0.94
N GLY A 75 16.41 -9.75 1.77
CA GLY A 75 17.55 -8.88 1.52
C GLY A 75 17.21 -7.39 1.70
N ILE A 76 18.16 -6.55 1.28
CA ILE A 76 18.03 -5.09 1.27
C ILE A 76 18.31 -4.60 -0.14
N ALA A 77 17.54 -3.63 -0.61
CA ALA A 77 17.71 -3.06 -1.93
C ALA A 77 19.15 -2.54 -2.12
N PRO A 78 19.79 -2.81 -3.27
CA PRO A 78 21.14 -2.32 -3.54
C PRO A 78 21.17 -0.79 -3.63
N GLY A 79 20.17 -0.21 -4.29
CA GLY A 79 19.94 1.23 -4.40
C GLY A 79 19.19 1.82 -3.20
N LEU A 80 19.02 3.14 -3.24
CA LEU A 80 18.09 3.83 -2.36
C LEU A 80 16.71 3.89 -3.02
N GLY A 81 15.65 3.90 -2.21
CA GLY A 81 14.31 4.20 -2.71
C GLY A 81 14.19 5.65 -3.20
N ALA A 82 13.05 5.99 -3.78
CA ALA A 82 12.74 7.29 -4.39
C ALA A 82 12.95 8.50 -3.48
N TRP A 83 12.94 8.28 -2.17
CA TRP A 83 13.14 9.31 -1.15
C TRP A 83 14.46 9.23 -0.40
N GLY A 84 15.39 8.37 -0.83
CA GLY A 84 16.69 8.20 -0.19
C GLY A 84 16.59 7.38 1.10
N TYR A 85 17.36 7.79 2.10
CA TYR A 85 17.28 7.23 3.45
C TYR A 85 16.08 7.79 4.21
N PHE A 86 15.56 7.01 5.17
CA PHE A 86 14.50 7.44 6.08
C PHE A 86 15.02 8.43 7.13
N ALA A 87 16.25 8.23 7.59
CA ALA A 87 16.97 9.07 8.52
C ALA A 87 18.38 9.41 7.99
N PRO A 88 18.93 10.60 8.33
CA PRO A 88 20.27 10.98 7.89
C PRO A 88 21.39 10.20 8.58
N SER A 89 21.12 9.55 9.72
CA SER A 89 22.06 8.69 10.45
C SER A 89 21.30 7.72 11.34
N LYS A 90 22.01 6.70 11.87
CA LYS A 90 21.45 5.74 12.83
C LYS A 90 20.87 6.43 14.08
N ASP A 91 21.57 7.41 14.63
CA ASP A 91 21.13 8.13 15.84
C ASP A 91 19.92 9.04 15.61
N LYS A 92 19.57 9.31 14.34
CA LYS A 92 18.38 10.06 13.95
C LYS A 92 17.23 9.16 13.48
N LEU A 93 17.43 7.83 13.49
CA LEU A 93 16.37 6.88 13.21
C LEU A 93 15.42 6.83 14.41
N THR A 94 14.13 7.08 14.16
CA THR A 94 13.08 6.98 15.16
C THR A 94 12.29 5.69 14.95
N SER A 95 11.60 5.20 15.98
CA SER A 95 10.70 4.05 15.85
C SER A 95 9.62 4.28 14.80
N SER A 96 9.13 5.52 14.65
CA SER A 96 8.19 5.84 13.58
C SER A 96 8.79 5.61 12.19
N LEU A 97 10.05 5.97 11.96
CA LEU A 97 10.72 5.74 10.67
C LEU A 97 11.05 4.27 10.44
N GLU A 98 11.34 3.52 11.51
CA GLU A 98 11.44 2.06 11.45
C GLU A 98 10.12 1.41 11.04
N GLU A 99 9.00 1.84 11.62
CA GLU A 99 7.68 1.34 11.23
C GLU A 99 7.30 1.76 9.80
N THR A 100 7.68 2.97 9.35
CA THR A 100 7.46 3.40 7.97
C THR A 100 8.18 2.49 6.98
N GLU A 101 9.41 2.08 7.25
CA GLU A 101 10.11 1.10 6.40
C GLU A 101 9.57 -0.32 6.62
N ARG A 102 9.24 -0.71 7.84
CA ARG A 102 8.67 -2.03 8.09
C ARG A 102 7.38 -2.23 7.30
N TRP A 103 6.51 -1.23 7.28
CA TRP A 103 5.21 -1.27 6.62
C TRP A 103 5.19 -0.35 5.40
N TYR A 104 6.14 -0.49 4.47
CA TYR A 104 6.11 0.31 3.26
C TYR A 104 5.35 -0.35 2.09
N ALA A 105 4.82 0.53 1.25
CA ALA A 105 4.29 0.22 -0.07
C ALA A 105 5.09 0.94 -1.15
N VAL A 106 5.09 0.36 -2.35
CA VAL A 106 5.65 0.96 -3.57
C VAL A 106 4.50 1.22 -4.53
N VAL A 107 4.46 2.44 -5.09
CA VAL A 107 3.47 2.82 -6.11
C VAL A 107 4.15 3.49 -7.30
N GLN A 108 3.51 3.39 -8.46
CA GLN A 108 4.08 3.74 -9.76
C GLN A 108 4.10 5.26 -10.04
N THR A 109 4.69 6.08 -9.16
CA THR A 109 4.62 7.55 -9.30
C THR A 109 5.23 8.06 -10.61
N LEU A 110 6.27 7.39 -11.12
CA LEU A 110 6.93 7.70 -12.41
C LEU A 110 6.00 7.57 -13.63
N TYR A 111 4.85 6.92 -13.49
CA TYR A 111 3.87 6.73 -14.57
C TYR A 111 2.59 7.55 -14.36
N LEU A 112 2.56 8.44 -13.36
CA LEU A 112 1.45 9.39 -13.20
C LEU A 112 1.35 10.29 -14.45
N PRO A 113 0.14 10.59 -14.95
CA PRO A 113 -0.05 11.33 -16.20
C PRO A 113 0.66 12.69 -16.26
N ASP A 114 0.78 13.36 -15.12
CA ASP A 114 1.35 14.69 -14.93
C ASP A 114 2.68 14.66 -14.17
N TRP A 115 3.33 13.50 -14.05
CA TRP A 115 4.62 13.36 -13.38
C TRP A 115 5.68 14.31 -13.96
N SER A 116 5.76 14.43 -15.29
CA SER A 116 6.78 15.25 -15.96
C SER A 116 6.63 16.76 -15.71
N THR A 117 5.43 17.23 -15.35
CA THR A 117 5.15 18.66 -15.14
C THR A 117 5.01 19.02 -13.66
N ARG A 118 4.58 18.08 -12.81
CA ARG A 118 4.34 18.28 -11.37
C ARG A 118 5.28 17.47 -10.46
N GLN A 119 6.37 16.94 -11.00
CA GLN A 119 7.27 16.02 -10.27
C GLN A 119 7.60 16.47 -8.83
N PRO A 120 8.04 17.72 -8.56
CA PRO A 120 8.43 18.09 -7.18
C PRO A 120 7.26 18.02 -6.21
N TYR A 121 6.08 18.46 -6.66
CA TYR A 121 4.84 18.39 -5.88
C TYR A 121 4.43 16.95 -5.64
N LEU A 122 4.29 16.14 -6.70
CA LEU A 122 3.82 14.76 -6.60
C LEU A 122 4.77 13.91 -5.77
N ARG A 123 6.08 14.05 -5.98
CA ARG A 123 7.08 13.34 -5.18
C ARG A 123 6.92 13.63 -3.69
N ASN A 124 6.64 14.87 -3.30
CA ASN A 124 6.46 15.23 -1.90
C ASN A 124 5.10 14.79 -1.35
N TRP A 125 4.04 14.94 -2.14
CA TRP A 125 2.69 14.56 -1.75
C TRP A 125 2.54 13.05 -1.50
N TYR A 126 3.16 12.23 -2.35
CA TYR A 126 3.13 10.78 -2.23
C TYR A 126 4.02 10.24 -1.10
N LYS A 127 5.04 10.99 -0.67
CA LYS A 127 6.01 10.53 0.33
C LYS A 127 5.32 10.22 1.66
N TYR A 128 5.42 8.97 2.09
CA TYR A 128 4.89 8.43 3.34
C TYR A 128 3.37 8.59 3.51
N ARG A 129 2.64 8.85 2.42
CA ARG A 129 1.18 8.82 2.47
C ARG A 129 0.74 7.41 2.81
N LYS A 130 -0.20 7.30 3.76
CA LYS A 130 -0.74 6.01 4.18
C LYS A 130 -1.68 5.47 3.11
N VAL A 131 -1.59 4.18 2.89
CA VAL A 131 -2.46 3.43 1.98
C VAL A 131 -2.98 2.18 2.67
N LEU A 132 -4.25 1.88 2.44
CA LEU A 132 -4.85 0.61 2.80
C LEU A 132 -4.63 -0.37 1.65
N ILE A 133 -3.99 -1.50 1.94
CA ILE A 133 -3.80 -2.60 0.99
C ILE A 133 -4.66 -3.77 1.45
N VAL A 134 -5.50 -4.29 0.57
CA VAL A 134 -6.36 -5.44 0.87
C VAL A 134 -6.13 -6.55 -0.15
N ASN A 135 -5.74 -7.73 0.32
CA ASN A 135 -5.65 -8.92 -0.52
C ASN A 135 -7.06 -9.38 -0.91
N THR A 136 -7.33 -9.45 -2.22
CA THR A 136 -8.68 -9.69 -2.73
C THR A 136 -9.14 -11.15 -2.59
N GLN A 137 -8.21 -12.08 -2.32
CA GLN A 137 -8.49 -13.51 -2.18
C GLN A 137 -8.87 -13.89 -0.74
N ASN A 138 -8.10 -13.42 0.24
CA ASN A 138 -8.27 -13.78 1.65
C ASN A 138 -8.81 -12.62 2.51
N GLY A 139 -8.84 -11.40 1.97
CA GLY A 139 -9.31 -10.19 2.64
C GLY A 139 -8.29 -9.52 3.55
N GLN A 140 -7.13 -10.12 3.84
CA GLN A 140 -6.16 -9.55 4.78
C GLN A 140 -5.81 -8.11 4.39
N ALA A 141 -5.87 -7.21 5.37
CA ALA A 141 -5.78 -5.77 5.17
C ALA A 141 -4.66 -5.18 6.03
N VAL A 142 -3.84 -4.32 5.45
CA VAL A 142 -2.70 -3.67 6.10
C VAL A 142 -2.67 -2.19 5.71
N VAL A 143 -2.38 -1.31 6.66
CA VAL A 143 -2.05 0.08 6.39
C VAL A 143 -0.54 0.19 6.23
N ALA A 144 -0.10 0.72 5.10
CA ALA A 144 1.30 0.88 4.75
C ALA A 144 1.61 2.33 4.36
N ALA A 145 2.86 2.75 4.47
CA ALA A 145 3.33 4.05 4.02
C ALA A 145 3.94 3.94 2.62
N ILE A 146 3.62 4.84 1.71
CA ILE A 146 4.30 4.88 0.41
C ILE A 146 5.76 5.33 0.64
N ALA A 147 6.73 4.44 0.44
CA ALA A 147 8.15 4.74 0.71
C ALA A 147 9.12 4.40 -0.44
N ASP A 148 8.60 3.91 -1.57
CA ASP A 148 9.36 3.90 -2.83
C ASP A 148 8.46 4.13 -4.07
N SER A 149 9.09 4.40 -5.21
CA SER A 149 8.47 4.52 -6.52
C SER A 149 8.79 3.32 -7.40
N GLY A 150 7.77 2.77 -8.05
CA GLY A 150 7.84 1.56 -8.87
C GLY A 150 6.62 0.69 -8.62
N PRO A 151 6.67 -0.62 -8.92
CA PRO A 151 7.68 -1.30 -9.74
C PRO A 151 7.59 -0.85 -11.20
N ALA A 152 8.61 -1.13 -12.01
CA ALA A 152 8.59 -0.77 -13.42
C ALA A 152 7.44 -1.47 -14.17
N ALA A 153 6.81 -0.79 -15.13
CA ALA A 153 5.61 -1.27 -15.81
C ALA A 153 5.81 -2.64 -16.49
N TRP A 154 7.02 -2.88 -17.03
CA TRP A 154 7.36 -4.15 -17.70
C TRP A 154 7.32 -5.37 -16.77
N THR A 155 7.37 -5.19 -15.44
CA THR A 155 7.26 -6.30 -14.48
C THR A 155 5.85 -6.89 -14.41
N GLY A 156 4.86 -6.21 -14.98
CA GLY A 156 3.44 -6.56 -14.86
C GLY A 156 2.90 -6.46 -13.43
N LYS A 157 3.65 -5.83 -12.53
CA LYS A 157 3.22 -5.45 -11.18
C LYS A 157 2.82 -3.98 -11.19
N HIS A 158 1.86 -3.64 -10.34
CA HIS A 158 1.35 -2.27 -10.18
C HIS A 158 1.80 -1.68 -8.85
N PHE A 159 1.99 -2.56 -7.85
CA PHE A 159 2.39 -2.19 -6.50
C PHE A 159 3.53 -3.10 -6.02
N GLY A 160 4.24 -2.63 -5.00
CA GLY A 160 5.18 -3.41 -4.22
C GLY A 160 4.84 -3.33 -2.74
N GLY A 161 5.20 -4.37 -1.98
CA GLY A 161 5.08 -4.37 -0.52
C GLY A 161 6.40 -4.78 0.12
N SER A 162 6.71 -4.19 1.27
CA SER A 162 7.80 -4.65 2.13
C SER A 162 7.67 -6.14 2.47
N PRO A 163 8.75 -6.79 2.92
CA PRO A 163 8.70 -8.17 3.41
C PRO A 163 7.57 -8.42 4.42
N GLU A 164 7.35 -7.51 5.37
CA GLU A 164 6.30 -7.59 6.39
C GLU A 164 4.89 -7.43 5.80
N VAL A 165 4.71 -6.49 4.86
CA VAL A 165 3.44 -6.32 4.15
C VAL A 165 3.09 -7.61 3.41
N MET A 166 4.04 -8.20 2.70
CA MET A 166 3.81 -9.41 1.90
C MET A 166 3.58 -10.64 2.76
N GLU A 167 4.35 -10.81 3.84
CA GLU A 167 4.13 -11.87 4.80
C GLU A 167 2.74 -11.76 5.42
N TYR A 168 2.33 -10.57 5.85
CA TYR A 168 1.02 -10.40 6.46
C TYR A 168 -0.11 -10.66 5.45
N LEU A 169 0.02 -10.19 4.21
CA LEU A 169 -1.03 -10.32 3.18
C LEU A 169 -1.25 -11.75 2.68
N GLY A 170 -0.25 -12.64 2.75
CA GLY A 170 -0.41 -13.99 2.21
C GLY A 170 0.62 -15.04 2.66
N GLY A 171 1.51 -14.69 3.58
CA GLY A 171 2.51 -15.57 4.18
C GLY A 171 3.79 -15.77 3.36
N PRO A 172 4.66 -16.71 3.77
CA PRO A 172 6.05 -16.80 3.27
C PRO A 172 6.18 -17.09 1.78
N ARG A 173 5.13 -17.67 1.17
CA ARG A 173 5.09 -18.04 -0.25
C ARG A 173 4.40 -16.97 -1.12
N TYR A 174 3.85 -15.92 -0.52
CA TYR A 174 3.15 -14.88 -1.25
C TYR A 174 4.12 -13.88 -1.86
N LYS A 175 4.54 -14.14 -3.10
CA LYS A 175 5.47 -13.29 -3.85
C LYS A 175 4.79 -12.35 -4.84
N LYS A 176 3.53 -12.63 -5.19
CA LYS A 176 2.71 -11.83 -6.10
C LYS A 176 1.24 -12.17 -5.90
N GLY A 177 0.36 -11.17 -5.95
CA GLY A 177 -1.08 -11.42 -5.94
C GLY A 177 -1.92 -10.17 -6.16
N ALA A 178 -3.23 -10.37 -6.29
CA ALA A 178 -4.17 -9.30 -6.57
C ALA A 178 -4.56 -8.56 -5.27
N VAL A 179 -4.44 -7.25 -5.29
CA VAL A 179 -4.81 -6.36 -4.18
C VAL A 179 -5.60 -5.17 -4.69
N VAL A 180 -6.41 -4.62 -3.80
CA VAL A 180 -6.88 -3.24 -3.92
C VAL A 180 -6.05 -2.34 -3.01
N LEU A 181 -5.75 -1.14 -3.49
CA LEU A 181 -4.89 -0.18 -2.81
C LEU A 181 -5.50 1.22 -2.89
N PHE A 182 -5.80 1.80 -1.73
CA PHE A 182 -6.50 3.08 -1.59
C PHE A 182 -5.73 3.96 -0.60
N PHE A 183 -5.77 5.28 -0.74
CA PHE A 183 -5.20 6.18 0.25
C PHE A 183 -5.98 6.11 1.55
N VAL A 184 -5.29 6.22 2.69
CA VAL A 184 -5.95 6.43 3.99
C VAL A 184 -6.09 7.94 4.20
N ASP A 185 -7.33 8.38 4.41
CA ASP A 185 -7.67 9.75 4.79
C ASP A 185 -7.48 9.89 6.31
N ASP A 186 -6.27 10.29 6.69
CA ASP A 186 -5.82 10.40 8.08
C ASP A 186 -5.12 11.74 8.34
N PRO A 187 -5.87 12.87 8.28
CA PRO A 187 -5.30 14.21 8.41
C PRO A 187 -4.66 14.46 9.78
N GLU A 188 -5.09 13.72 10.80
CA GLU A 188 -4.57 13.83 12.17
C GLU A 188 -3.47 12.80 12.48
N ASN A 189 -3.06 12.00 11.50
CA ASN A 189 -2.02 10.97 11.62
C ASN A 189 -2.27 9.96 12.76
N LYS A 190 -3.53 9.56 12.98
CA LYS A 190 -3.96 8.66 14.07
C LYS A 190 -4.07 7.19 13.65
N VAL A 191 -4.17 6.88 12.37
CA VAL A 191 -4.28 5.49 11.89
C VAL A 191 -2.90 4.83 11.92
N PRO A 192 -2.66 3.78 12.74
CA PRO A 192 -1.35 3.16 12.82
C PRO A 192 -0.98 2.42 11.51
N LEU A 193 0.31 2.29 11.26
CA LEU A 193 0.81 1.37 10.23
C LEU A 193 0.71 -0.08 10.73
N GLY A 194 0.59 -1.02 9.78
CA GLY A 194 0.54 -2.44 10.04
C GLY A 194 -0.83 -3.08 9.84
N PRO A 195 -1.01 -4.31 10.35
CA PRO A 195 -2.22 -5.10 10.22
C PRO A 195 -3.47 -4.34 10.67
N VAL A 196 -4.54 -4.44 9.88
CA VAL A 196 -5.87 -3.98 10.31
C VAL A 196 -6.75 -5.19 10.56
N GLU A 197 -7.20 -5.32 11.81
CA GLU A 197 -8.16 -6.33 12.20
C GLU A 197 -9.59 -5.81 12.00
N TYR A 198 -10.47 -6.66 11.47
CA TYR A 198 -11.85 -6.28 11.21
C TYR A 198 -12.62 -6.09 12.50
N ASN A 199 -13.41 -5.03 12.59
CA ASN A 199 -14.59 -5.03 13.45
C ASN A 199 -15.57 -6.05 12.85
N ARG A 200 -15.81 -7.16 13.55
CA ARG A 200 -16.84 -8.15 13.19
C ARG A 200 -18.23 -7.53 13.41
N VAL A 201 -18.64 -6.64 12.54
CA VAL A 201 -20.02 -6.14 12.50
C VAL A 201 -20.72 -6.89 11.36
N ASP A 202 -21.76 -7.64 11.71
CA ASP A 202 -22.68 -8.25 10.75
C ASP A 202 -23.20 -7.17 9.81
N LEU A 203 -22.68 -7.13 8.59
CA LEU A 203 -23.20 -6.24 7.57
C LEU A 203 -24.64 -6.67 7.26
N PRO A 204 -25.63 -5.77 7.42
CA PRO A 204 -26.94 -5.98 6.83
C PRO A 204 -26.74 -6.25 5.35
N LYS A 205 -27.52 -7.18 4.79
CA LYS A 205 -27.63 -7.41 3.36
C LYS A 205 -28.14 -6.11 2.70
N ILE A 206 -27.26 -5.15 2.45
CA ILE A 206 -27.57 -4.00 1.62
C ILE A 206 -27.65 -4.58 0.21
N ALA A 207 -28.88 -4.64 -0.25
CA ALA A 207 -29.26 -5.23 -1.51
C ALA A 207 -28.44 -4.59 -2.64
N LEU A 208 -27.73 -5.44 -3.38
CA LEU A 208 -27.48 -5.22 -4.80
C LEU A 208 -28.86 -5.12 -5.46
N ARG A 209 -29.44 -3.92 -5.48
CA ARG A 209 -30.51 -3.59 -6.41
C ARG A 209 -29.86 -2.96 -7.63
N GLU A 210 -30.17 -3.59 -8.75
CA GLU A 210 -29.83 -3.27 -10.13
C GLU A 210 -29.84 -1.75 -10.40
N ILE A 211 -28.75 -1.28 -11.00
CA ILE A 211 -28.74 -0.15 -11.94
C ILE A 211 -28.16 -0.70 -13.24
#